data_AF-A0A380RWX6-F1
#
_entry.id   AF-A0A380RWX6-F1
#
_cell.length_a   1.000
_cell.length_b   1.000
_cell.length_c   1.000
_cell.angle_alpha   90.00
_cell.angle_beta   90.00
_cell.angle_gamma   90.00
#
_symmetry.space_group_name_H-M   'P 1'
#
loop_
_entity.id
_entity.type
_entity.pdbx_description
1 polymer ?
#
loop_
_entity_poly.entity_id
_entity_poly.type
_entity_poly.pdbx_seq_one_letter_code
_entity_poly.pdbx_strand_id
1 'polypeptide(L)'
;MFYKHWKKFLLSVLALFWSGCENEDDAVASYGCFPTQCYNTTAVNDVGKVFNIIECNDGYKYLRQPGEYFEHPEQKDELPEGVEAFPLSVGECGAQNCTFKDPKYCFKESYTTLEGTQVEYDYCESTIDCPEKH
;
A
#
# COMPACT_ATOMS: atom_id res chain seq x y z
N MET A 1 -52.24 33.17 -40.69
CA MET A 1 -51.32 32.29 -41.45
C MET A 1 -50.00 32.16 -40.67
N PHE A 2 -50.02 31.50 -39.50
CA PHE A 2 -48.88 31.49 -38.55
C PHE A 2 -48.52 30.09 -38.03
N TYR A 3 -48.88 29.03 -38.75
CA TYR A 3 -48.63 27.64 -38.31
C TYR A 3 -47.38 26.99 -38.95
N LYS A 4 -46.54 27.76 -39.66
CA LYS A 4 -45.46 27.18 -40.49
C LYS A 4 -44.06 27.18 -39.85
N HIS A 5 -43.87 27.74 -38.66
CA HIS A 5 -42.56 27.80 -38.00
C HIS A 5 -42.42 27.00 -36.69
N TRP A 6 -43.47 26.31 -36.25
CA TRP A 6 -43.43 25.64 -34.94
C TRP A 6 -42.57 24.36 -34.90
N LYS A 7 -42.32 23.73 -36.06
CA LYS A 7 -41.50 22.51 -36.14
C LYS A 7 -39.99 22.72 -35.96
N LYS A 8 -39.50 23.97 -36.04
CA LYS A 8 -38.07 24.27 -35.91
C LYS A 8 -37.66 24.80 -34.52
N PHE A 9 -38.62 25.04 -33.62
CA PHE A 9 -38.33 25.54 -32.27
C PHE A 9 -38.31 24.43 -31.19
N LEU A 10 -38.71 23.20 -31.54
CA LEU A 10 -38.69 22.04 -30.63
C LEU A 10 -37.39 21.25 -30.65
N LEU A 11 -36.44 21.59 -31.53
CA LEU A 11 -35.17 20.86 -31.69
C LEU A 11 -33.97 21.54 -31.02
N SER A 12 -34.16 22.66 -30.34
CA SER A 12 -33.10 23.41 -29.65
C SER A 12 -33.14 23.30 -28.12
N VAL A 13 -34.11 22.59 -27.53
CA VAL A 13 -34.20 22.40 -26.06
C VAL A 13 -33.58 21.08 -25.59
N LEU A 14 -33.29 20.14 -26.50
CA LEU A 14 -32.60 18.89 -26.17
C LEU A 14 -31.06 18.99 -26.13
N ALA A 15 -30.49 20.15 -26.47
CA ALA A 15 -29.04 20.38 -26.44
C ALA A 15 -28.54 21.00 -25.11
N LEU A 16 -29.39 21.09 -24.08
CA LEU A 16 -29.01 21.57 -22.73
C LEU A 16 -28.88 20.44 -21.69
N PHE A 17 -29.00 19.17 -22.10
CA PHE A 17 -28.66 18.01 -21.26
C PHE A 17 -27.23 17.48 -21.47
N TRP A 18 -26.37 18.35 -22.00
CA TRP A 18 -24.91 18.22 -21.95
C TRP A 18 -24.30 19.37 -21.13
N SER A 19 -24.99 19.82 -20.07
CA SER A 19 -24.23 20.02 -18.84
C SER A 19 -23.77 18.61 -18.45
N GLY A 20 -22.60 18.22 -18.97
CA GLY A 20 -21.88 17.11 -18.39
C GLY A 20 -21.93 17.33 -16.90
N CYS A 21 -22.35 16.30 -16.16
CA CYS A 21 -22.05 16.22 -14.76
C CYS A 21 -20.54 16.42 -14.65
N GLU A 22 -20.16 17.67 -14.42
CA GLU A 22 -18.99 18.07 -13.67
C GLU A 22 -19.26 17.58 -12.25
N ASN A 23 -19.32 16.25 -12.09
CA ASN A 23 -18.82 15.66 -10.88
C ASN A 23 -17.30 15.71 -11.07
N GLU A 24 -16.76 16.91 -10.88
CA GLU A 24 -15.61 17.03 -10.00
C GLU A 24 -16.08 16.65 -8.59
N ASP A 25 -16.53 15.40 -8.43
CA ASP A 25 -16.08 14.63 -7.29
C ASP A 25 -14.59 14.37 -7.58
N ASP A 26 -13.79 15.45 -7.55
CA ASP A 26 -12.60 15.46 -6.74
C ASP A 26 -13.05 15.19 -5.29
N ALA A 27 -13.65 14.02 -5.05
CA ALA A 27 -13.11 13.15 -4.05
C ALA A 27 -11.65 12.99 -4.45
N VAL A 28 -10.85 13.99 -4.06
CA VAL A 28 -9.53 13.75 -3.53
C VAL A 28 -9.76 12.49 -2.72
N ALA A 29 -9.35 11.35 -3.26
CA ALA A 29 -9.17 10.17 -2.46
C ALA A 29 -8.20 10.71 -1.41
N SER A 30 -8.76 11.15 -0.28
CA SER A 30 -7.99 11.45 0.88
C SER A 30 -7.34 10.11 1.10
N TYR A 31 -6.06 10.00 0.76
CA TYR A 31 -5.20 8.89 1.19
C TYR A 31 -5.08 9.05 2.71
N GLY A 32 -6.24 8.97 3.37
CA GLY A 32 -6.41 8.98 4.78
C GLY A 32 -5.88 7.64 5.21
N CYS A 33 -5.02 7.69 6.20
CA CYS A 33 -4.52 6.50 6.79
C CYS A 33 -5.68 5.77 7.49
N PHE A 34 -6.04 4.61 6.96
CA PHE A 34 -7.16 3.83 7.50
C PHE A 34 -6.65 2.90 8.59
N PRO A 35 -7.25 2.95 9.79
CA PRO A 35 -6.94 1.97 10.81
C PRO A 35 -7.39 0.57 10.37
N THR A 36 -6.54 -0.42 10.58
CA THR A 36 -6.81 -1.83 10.31
C THR A 36 -6.35 -2.70 11.48
N GLN A 37 -6.91 -3.90 11.58
CA GLN A 37 -6.46 -4.92 12.52
C GLN A 37 -5.55 -5.87 11.78
N CYS A 38 -4.38 -6.15 12.32
CA CYS A 38 -3.39 -7.04 11.72
C CYS A 38 -2.98 -8.14 12.69
N TYR A 39 -2.52 -9.26 12.14
CA TYR A 39 -2.20 -10.44 12.93
C TYR A 39 -0.92 -11.09 12.44
N ASN A 40 -0.12 -11.59 13.38
CA ASN A 40 1.00 -12.46 13.06
C ASN A 40 0.46 -13.77 12.49
N THR A 41 1.05 -14.19 11.39
CA THR A 41 0.73 -15.46 10.72
C THR A 41 1.93 -15.89 9.86
N THR A 42 1.74 -16.93 9.06
CA THR A 42 2.72 -17.40 8.09
C THR A 42 2.13 -17.42 6.68
N ALA A 43 2.96 -17.13 5.68
CA ALA A 43 2.65 -17.37 4.28
C ALA A 43 3.65 -18.36 3.69
N VAL A 44 3.22 -19.12 2.68
CA VAL A 44 4.06 -20.10 2.00
C VAL A 44 4.15 -19.67 0.53
N ASN A 45 5.35 -19.64 -0.02
CA ASN A 45 5.54 -19.37 -1.44
C ASN A 45 5.35 -20.63 -2.29
N ASP A 46 5.45 -20.49 -3.62
CA ASP A 46 5.20 -21.59 -4.57
C ASP A 46 6.19 -22.76 -4.46
N VAL A 47 7.37 -22.54 -3.85
CA VAL A 47 8.38 -23.57 -3.61
C VAL A 47 8.27 -24.21 -2.22
N GLY A 48 7.24 -23.86 -1.44
CA GLY A 48 6.98 -24.44 -0.13
C GLY A 48 7.76 -23.81 1.03
N LYS A 49 8.45 -22.69 0.82
CA LYS A 49 9.16 -21.95 1.86
C LYS A 49 8.17 -21.13 2.68
N VAL A 50 8.31 -21.22 4.00
CA VAL A 50 7.44 -20.55 4.97
C VAL A 50 8.07 -19.21 5.38
N PHE A 51 7.27 -18.15 5.37
CA PHE A 51 7.64 -16.80 5.76
C PHE A 51 6.78 -16.34 6.93
N ASN A 52 7.40 -15.69 7.92
CA ASN A 52 6.69 -15.04 9.01
C ASN A 52 6.17 -13.68 8.53
N ILE A 53 4.85 -13.52 8.51
CA ILE A 53 4.20 -12.33 7.99
C ILE A 53 3.22 -11.72 8.98
N ILE A 54 2.78 -10.52 8.64
CA ILE A 54 1.68 -9.81 9.26
C ILE A 54 0.60 -9.67 8.20
N GLU A 55 -0.60 -10.16 8.49
CA GLU A 55 -1.76 -10.07 7.60
C GLU A 55 -2.82 -9.16 8.23
N CYS A 56 -3.26 -8.17 7.47
CA CYS A 56 -4.22 -7.16 7.89
C CYS A 56 -5.61 -7.42 7.28
N ASN A 57 -6.66 -6.96 7.99
CA ASN A 57 -8.06 -7.17 7.59
C ASN A 57 -8.47 -6.44 6.29
N ASP A 58 -7.68 -5.45 5.88
CA ASP A 58 -7.80 -4.74 4.60
C ASP A 58 -7.16 -5.50 3.43
N GLY A 59 -6.58 -6.67 3.68
CA GLY A 59 -6.04 -7.59 2.67
C GLY A 59 -4.53 -7.43 2.42
N TYR A 60 -3.88 -6.44 3.03
CA TYR A 60 -2.44 -6.27 2.90
C TYR A 60 -1.66 -7.26 3.76
N LYS A 61 -0.48 -7.65 3.26
CA LYS A 61 0.42 -8.59 3.92
C LYS A 61 1.84 -8.06 3.89
N TYR A 62 2.54 -8.21 5.01
CA TYR A 62 3.87 -7.65 5.20
C TYR A 62 4.80 -8.66 5.83
N LEU A 63 6.10 -8.62 5.52
CA LEU A 63 7.09 -9.35 6.31
C LEU A 63 7.11 -8.82 7.74
N ARG A 64 7.17 -9.74 8.71
CA ARG A 64 7.32 -9.36 10.12
C ARG A 64 8.69 -8.75 10.40
N GLN A 65 9.70 -9.13 9.63
CA GLN A 65 11.07 -8.62 9.71
C GLN A 65 11.57 -8.22 8.31
N PRO A 66 11.48 -6.93 7.95
CA PRO A 66 11.96 -6.42 6.65
C PRO A 66 13.45 -6.66 6.44
N GLY A 67 14.19 -6.72 7.54
CA GLY A 67 15.61 -6.96 7.58
C GLY A 67 16.13 -8.14 6.78
N GLU A 68 15.45 -9.29 6.91
CA GLU A 68 15.83 -10.52 6.20
C GLU A 68 15.79 -10.30 4.68
N TYR A 69 14.87 -9.47 4.18
CA TYR A 69 14.76 -9.11 2.77
C TYR A 69 15.95 -8.29 2.24
N PHE A 70 16.63 -7.52 3.09
CA PHE A 70 17.79 -6.71 2.70
C PHE A 70 19.10 -7.46 2.79
N GLU A 71 19.26 -8.29 3.80
CA GLU A 71 20.46 -9.11 3.99
C GLU A 71 20.53 -10.26 2.99
N HIS A 72 19.37 -10.68 2.48
CA HIS A 72 19.22 -11.77 1.53
C HIS A 72 18.53 -11.30 0.24
N PRO A 73 19.24 -10.61 -0.67
CA PRO A 73 18.67 -10.14 -1.93
C PRO A 73 18.12 -11.28 -2.80
N GLU A 74 18.57 -12.52 -2.61
CA GLU A 74 18.00 -13.72 -3.23
C GLU A 74 16.56 -14.02 -2.81
N GLN A 75 16.13 -13.54 -1.62
CA GLN A 75 14.78 -13.78 -1.12
C GLN A 75 13.73 -12.84 -1.73
N LYS A 76 14.15 -11.80 -2.45
CA LYS A 76 13.23 -10.83 -3.06
C LYS A 76 12.28 -11.50 -4.05
N ASP A 77 12.80 -12.42 -4.85
CA ASP A 77 12.03 -13.18 -5.84
C ASP A 77 11.31 -14.38 -5.22
N GLU A 78 11.58 -14.70 -3.95
CA GLU A 78 10.98 -15.82 -3.23
C GLU A 78 9.78 -15.42 -2.37
N LEU A 79 9.46 -14.14 -2.25
CA LEU A 79 8.35 -13.69 -1.42
C LEU A 79 7.02 -14.29 -1.90
N PRO A 80 6.15 -14.74 -0.97
CA PRO A 80 4.81 -15.17 -1.34
C PRO A 80 4.03 -14.04 -2.04
N GLU A 81 3.16 -14.40 -2.98
CA GLU A 81 2.37 -13.44 -3.75
C GLU A 81 1.60 -12.46 -2.83
N GLY A 82 1.73 -11.16 -3.12
CA GLY A 82 1.06 -10.10 -2.38
C GLY A 82 1.66 -9.78 -0.99
N VAL A 83 2.81 -10.37 -0.63
CA VAL A 83 3.55 -10.00 0.58
C VAL A 83 4.55 -8.89 0.25
N GLU A 84 4.41 -7.75 0.92
CA GLU A 84 5.33 -6.63 0.84
C GLU A 84 6.43 -6.73 1.91
N ALA A 85 7.61 -6.19 1.61
CA ALA A 85 8.75 -6.27 2.53
C ALA A 85 8.60 -5.38 3.78
N PHE A 86 7.86 -4.27 3.68
CA PHE A 86 7.79 -3.25 4.74
C PHE A 86 6.42 -3.17 5.37
N PRO A 87 6.29 -3.32 6.70
CA PRO A 87 5.02 -3.13 7.38
C PRO A 87 4.57 -1.66 7.36
N LEU A 88 3.26 -1.47 7.51
CA LEU A 88 2.64 -0.17 7.75
C LEU A 88 3.09 0.48 9.07
N SER A 89 2.79 1.76 9.23
CA SER A 89 2.85 2.43 10.53
C SER A 89 1.93 1.75 11.55
N VAL A 90 2.35 1.77 12.81
CA VAL A 90 1.56 1.30 13.96
C VAL A 90 0.77 2.46 14.56
N GLY A 91 -0.44 2.21 15.04
CA GLY A 91 -1.20 3.15 15.86
C GLY A 91 -2.53 3.59 15.25
N GLU A 92 -2.98 4.80 15.59
CA GLU A 92 -4.29 5.36 15.14
C GLU A 92 -4.45 5.39 13.62
N CYS A 93 -3.33 5.36 12.93
CA CYS A 93 -3.19 5.35 11.49
C CYS A 93 -2.31 4.12 11.13
N GLY A 94 -2.97 3.06 10.65
CA GLY A 94 -2.34 1.77 10.27
C GLY A 94 -2.76 0.61 11.18
N ALA A 95 -1.80 -0.21 11.60
CA ALA A 95 -2.08 -1.43 12.35
C ALA A 95 -2.40 -1.13 13.83
N GLN A 96 -3.68 -1.08 14.19
CA GLN A 96 -4.15 -0.57 15.49
C GLN A 96 -3.84 -1.47 16.68
N ASN A 97 -3.84 -2.78 16.46
CA ASN A 97 -3.63 -3.79 17.50
C ASN A 97 -2.18 -4.26 17.59
N CYS A 98 -1.29 -3.68 16.78
CA CYS A 98 0.12 -3.99 16.81
C CYS A 98 0.88 -2.99 17.68
N THR A 99 2.10 -3.34 18.04
CA THR A 99 3.02 -2.49 18.80
C THR A 99 4.38 -2.45 18.11
N PHE A 100 5.10 -1.34 18.23
CA PHE A 100 6.51 -1.34 17.85
C PHE A 100 7.29 -2.30 18.75
N LYS A 101 8.16 -3.08 18.12
CA LYS A 101 9.03 -4.04 18.79
C LYS A 101 10.46 -3.55 18.75
N ASP A 102 11.01 -3.36 19.94
CA ASP A 102 12.43 -3.11 20.17
C ASP A 102 13.19 -4.42 20.42
N PRO A 103 14.50 -4.48 20.10
CA PRO A 103 15.25 -3.45 19.38
C PRO A 103 14.83 -3.35 17.91
N LYS A 104 15.02 -2.17 17.32
CA LYS A 104 14.91 -1.97 15.86
C LYS A 104 15.80 -2.98 15.13
N TYR A 105 15.35 -3.40 13.97
CA TYR A 105 16.14 -4.25 13.11
C TYR A 105 17.13 -3.38 12.33
N CYS A 106 18.43 -3.65 12.48
CA CYS A 106 19.48 -2.89 11.79
C CYS A 106 20.21 -3.77 10.78
N PHE A 107 20.36 -3.28 9.55
CA PHE A 107 21.14 -3.92 8.48
C PHE A 107 22.09 -2.91 7.83
N LYS A 108 23.06 -3.44 7.09
CA LYS A 108 24.00 -2.63 6.31
C LYS A 108 23.46 -2.39 4.92
N GLU A 109 23.49 -1.14 4.50
CA GLU A 109 23.28 -0.77 3.11
C GLU A 109 24.57 -0.18 2.52
N SER A 110 24.69 -0.25 1.20
CA SER A 110 25.78 0.38 0.48
C SER A 110 25.28 1.05 -0.78
N TYR A 111 25.86 2.20 -1.11
CA TYR A 111 25.67 2.85 -2.39
C TYR A 111 27.01 3.26 -2.98
N THR A 112 27.04 3.40 -4.29
CA THR A 112 28.22 3.90 -5.02
C THR A 112 27.99 5.37 -5.35
N THR A 113 28.93 6.23 -4.94
CA THR A 113 28.87 7.67 -5.29
C THR A 113 29.13 7.89 -6.77
N LEU A 114 28.83 9.10 -7.27
CA LEU A 114 29.16 9.50 -8.64
C LEU A 114 30.66 9.40 -8.97
N GLU A 115 31.53 9.41 -7.95
CA GLU A 115 32.98 9.28 -8.06
C GLU A 115 33.46 7.82 -8.04
N GLY A 116 32.54 6.86 -7.90
CA GLY A 116 32.85 5.42 -7.87
C GLY A 116 33.26 4.89 -6.48
N THR A 117 33.16 5.72 -5.43
CA THR A 117 33.45 5.29 -4.06
C THR A 117 32.25 4.53 -3.49
N GLN A 118 32.49 3.35 -2.91
CA GLN A 118 31.47 2.66 -2.13
C GLN A 118 31.39 3.24 -0.72
N VAL A 119 30.17 3.57 -0.30
CA VAL A 119 29.87 4.04 1.06
C VAL A 119 28.91 3.05 1.71
N GLU A 120 29.31 2.53 2.87
CA GLU A 120 28.48 1.67 3.71
C GLU A 120 27.90 2.47 4.89
N TYR A 121 26.67 2.17 5.27
CA TYR A 121 26.02 2.73 6.45
C TYR A 121 25.08 1.71 7.09
N ASP A 122 24.87 1.86 8.39
CA ASP A 122 23.87 1.08 9.13
C ASP A 122 22.51 1.78 9.03
N TYR A 123 21.48 1.03 8.62
CA TYR A 123 20.10 1.48 8.58
C TYR A 123 19.25 0.63 9.54
N CYS A 124 18.47 1.29 10.39
CA CYS A 124 17.65 0.62 11.40
C CYS A 124 16.17 0.91 11.19
N GLU A 125 15.38 -0.12 10.92
CA GLU A 125 13.94 -0.05 10.73
C GLU A 125 13.18 -0.52 11.97
N SER A 126 12.04 0.12 12.25
CA SER A 126 11.16 -0.34 13.32
C SER A 126 10.48 -1.64 12.89
N THR A 127 10.53 -2.66 13.74
CA THR A 127 9.71 -3.87 13.55
C THR A 127 8.41 -3.71 14.33
N ILE A 128 7.35 -4.36 13.86
CA ILE A 128 6.05 -4.33 14.52
C ILE A 128 5.70 -5.75 14.95
N ASP A 129 4.98 -5.86 16.06
CA ASP A 129 4.48 -7.13 16.58
C ASP A 129 2.98 -7.03 16.79
N CYS A 130 2.25 -8.01 16.27
CA CYS A 130 0.81 -8.08 16.30
C CYS A 130 0.34 -9.30 17.11
N PRO A 131 -0.93 -9.39 17.51
CA PRO A 131 -1.49 -10.62 18.06
C PRO A 131 -1.42 -11.77 17.06
N GLU A 132 -1.30 -13.00 17.55
CA GLU A 132 -1.35 -14.20 16.68
C GLU A 132 -2.74 -14.36 16.07
N LYS A 133 -2.81 -14.80 14.81
CA LYS A 133 -4.07 -15.13 14.13
C LYS A 133 -4.57 -16.48 14.66
N HIS A 134 -5.71 -16.46 15.35
CA HIS A 134 -6.40 -17.67 15.85
C HIS A 134 -7.28 -18.31 14.79
#